data_AF-U3KPR7-F1
#
_entry.id   AF-U3KPR7-F1
#
_cell.length_a   1.000
_cell.length_b   1.000
_cell.length_c   1.000
_cell.angle_alpha   90.00
_cell.angle_beta   90.00
_cell.angle_gamma   90.00
#
_symmetry.space_group_name_H-M   'P 1'
#
loop_
_entity.id
_entity.type
_entity.pdbx_description
1 polymer ?
#
loop_
_entity_poly.entity_id
_entity_poly.type
_entity_poly.pdbx_seq_one_letter_code
_entity_poly.pdbx_strand_id
1 'polypeptide(L)'
;MEVSATELMNILNKVVTRHPDLKTDGFGIDTCRSMVAVMDSDTTGKLGFEEFKYLWNNIKRWQAIYKQFDTDRSGTICSSELPGAFEAAGFHLNEHLYNM
;
A
#
# COMPACT_ATOMS: atom_id res chain seq x y z
N MET A 1 18.22 -12.19 -6.31
CA MET A 1 16.95 -11.98 -7.06
C MET A 1 16.46 -10.62 -6.63
N GLU A 2 16.26 -9.72 -7.58
CA GLU A 2 15.85 -8.32 -7.34
C GLU A 2 14.48 -8.11 -7.98
N VAL A 3 13.70 -7.17 -7.46
CA VAL A 3 12.37 -6.82 -7.96
C VAL A 3 12.38 -5.38 -8.44
N SER A 4 12.19 -5.19 -9.74
CA SER A 4 12.00 -3.87 -10.37
C SER A 4 10.60 -3.31 -10.13
N ALA A 5 10.40 -2.01 -10.39
CA ALA A 5 9.09 -1.37 -10.31
C ALA A 5 8.04 -2.03 -11.21
N THR A 6 8.43 -2.51 -12.40
CA THR A 6 7.53 -3.22 -13.33
C THR A 6 7.12 -4.58 -12.78
N GLU A 7 8.05 -5.32 -12.17
CA GLU A 7 7.73 -6.60 -11.53
C GLU A 7 6.84 -6.41 -10.31
N LEU A 8 7.12 -5.39 -9.49
CA LEU A 8 6.26 -5.01 -8.36
C LEU A 8 4.83 -4.69 -8.84
N MET A 9 4.68 -3.88 -9.89
CA MET A 9 3.40 -3.54 -10.50
C MET A 9 2.61 -4.79 -10.90
N ASN A 10 3.26 -5.73 -11.58
CA ASN A 10 2.64 -6.98 -12.01
C ASN A 10 2.20 -7.85 -10.82
N ILE A 11 3.01 -7.91 -9.77
CA ILE A 11 2.69 -8.65 -8.54
C ILE A 11 1.46 -8.04 -7.86
N LEU A 12 1.46 -6.72 -7.64
CA LEU A 12 0.38 -6.03 -6.93
C LEU A 12 -0.94 -6.13 -7.70
N ASN A 13 -0.93 -5.89 -9.01
CA ASN A 13 -2.11 -6.04 -9.86
C ASN A 13 -2.65 -7.48 -9.85
N LYS A 14 -1.77 -8.48 -9.88
CA LYS A 14 -2.19 -9.88 -9.75
C LYS A 14 -2.79 -10.21 -8.39
N VAL A 15 -2.39 -9.53 -7.31
CA VAL A 15 -2.99 -9.75 -5.99
C VAL A 15 -4.35 -9.10 -5.87
N VAL A 16 -4.53 -7.84 -6.28
CA VAL A 16 -5.83 -7.16 -6.13
C VAL A 16 -6.94 -7.79 -6.98
N THR A 17 -6.61 -8.38 -8.13
CA THR A 17 -7.60 -9.16 -8.91
C THR A 17 -8.19 -10.36 -8.16
N ARG A 18 -7.56 -10.82 -7.08
CA ARG A 18 -8.06 -11.89 -6.20
C ARG A 18 -8.86 -11.39 -5.00
N HIS A 19 -8.99 -10.07 -4.86
CA HIS A 19 -9.66 -9.41 -3.74
C HIS A 19 -10.72 -8.43 -4.29
N PRO A 20 -11.90 -8.92 -4.72
CA PRO A 20 -12.95 -8.08 -5.30
C PRO A 20 -13.54 -7.07 -4.30
N ASP A 21 -13.26 -7.26 -3.01
CA ASP A 21 -13.59 -6.35 -1.92
C ASP A 21 -12.69 -5.11 -1.89
N LEU A 22 -11.61 -5.06 -2.68
CA LEU A 22 -10.75 -3.88 -2.80
C LEU A 22 -11.06 -3.17 -4.13
N LYS A 23 -11.65 -1.97 -4.08
CA LYS A 23 -11.81 -1.16 -5.29
C LYS A 23 -10.50 -0.50 -5.67
N THR A 24 -10.08 -0.73 -6.90
CA THR A 24 -8.89 -0.10 -7.48
C THR A 24 -9.00 -0.13 -9.00
N ASP A 25 -8.45 0.89 -9.66
CA ASP A 25 -8.17 0.94 -11.10
C ASP A 25 -6.86 0.24 -11.48
N GLY A 26 -6.14 -0.29 -10.48
CA GLY A 26 -4.85 -0.95 -10.60
C GLY A 26 -3.71 -0.08 -10.10
N PHE A 27 -2.57 -0.73 -9.84
CA PHE A 27 -1.33 -0.04 -9.53
C PHE A 27 -0.63 0.37 -10.82
N GLY A 28 -0.45 1.69 -11.00
CA GLY A 28 0.33 2.26 -12.09
C GLY A 28 1.84 2.14 -11.87
N ILE A 29 2.61 2.31 -12.96
CA ILE A 29 4.07 2.22 -12.92
C ILE A 29 4.71 3.30 -12.05
N ASP A 30 4.17 4.51 -12.03
CA ASP A 30 4.74 5.63 -11.25
C ASP A 30 4.51 5.45 -9.74
N THR A 31 3.37 4.87 -9.35
CA THR A 31 3.12 4.43 -7.97
C THR A 31 4.15 3.38 -7.56
N CYS A 32 4.41 2.38 -8.41
CA CYS A 32 5.38 1.33 -8.11
C CYS A 32 6.81 1.85 -8.09
N ARG A 33 7.19 2.78 -8.97
CA ARG A 33 8.50 3.46 -8.93
C ARG A 33 8.68 4.24 -7.64
N SER A 34 7.65 4.94 -7.19
CA SER A 34 7.68 5.68 -5.91
C SER A 34 7.87 4.73 -4.73
N MET A 35 7.15 3.60 -4.72
CA MET A 35 7.33 2.56 -3.69
C MET A 35 8.74 1.97 -3.69
N VAL A 36 9.30 1.68 -4.87
CA VAL A 36 10.68 1.19 -4.98
C VAL A 36 11.66 2.24 -4.46
N ALA A 37 11.55 3.50 -4.90
CA ALA A 37 12.45 4.57 -4.48
C ALA A 37 12.45 4.83 -2.96
N VAL A 38 11.31 4.63 -2.29
CA VAL A 38 11.21 4.80 -0.83
C VAL A 38 11.82 3.61 -0.07
N MET A 39 11.87 2.42 -0.67
CA MET A 39 12.34 1.18 -0.04
C MET A 39 13.78 0.79 -0.40
N ASP A 40 14.27 1.24 -1.56
CA ASP A 40 15.60 1.00 -2.11
C ASP A 40 16.66 1.75 -1.30
N SER A 41 17.17 1.07 -0.27
CA SER A 41 18.11 1.61 0.70
C SER A 41 19.55 1.55 0.22
N ASP A 42 19.85 0.65 -0.71
CA ASP A 42 21.17 0.45 -1.30
C ASP A 42 21.35 1.16 -2.66
N THR A 43 20.33 1.87 -3.13
CA THR A 43 20.31 2.69 -4.36
C THR A 43 20.54 1.90 -5.63
N THR A 44 20.12 0.64 -5.66
CA THR A 44 20.25 -0.25 -6.82
C THR A 44 19.22 0.05 -7.93
N GLY A 45 18.19 0.84 -7.62
CA GLY A 45 17.04 1.10 -8.49
C GLY A 45 16.03 -0.04 -8.52
N LYS A 46 16.20 -1.04 -7.64
CA LYS A 46 15.34 -2.22 -7.50
C LYS A 46 15.27 -2.62 -6.03
N LEU A 47 14.47 -3.63 -5.72
CA LEU A 47 14.36 -4.16 -4.37
C LEU A 47 15.08 -5.49 -4.25
N GLY A 48 16.08 -5.54 -3.37
CA GLY A 48 16.64 -6.78 -2.87
C GLY A 48 15.63 -7.57 -2.04
N PHE A 49 16.02 -8.77 -1.58
CA PHE A 49 15.12 -9.66 -0.85
C PHE A 49 14.58 -9.03 0.46
N GLU A 50 15.46 -8.45 1.27
CA GLU A 50 15.05 -7.88 2.56
C GLU A 50 14.18 -6.62 2.39
N GLU A 51 14.49 -5.77 1.40
CA GLU A 51 13.68 -4.58 1.07
C GLU A 51 12.30 -4.98 0.56
N PHE A 52 12.23 -5.94 -0.37
CA PHE A 52 10.96 -6.46 -0.85
C PHE A 52 10.15 -7.13 0.27
N LYS A 53 10.81 -7.92 1.13
CA LYS A 53 10.16 -8.58 2.28
C LYS A 53 9.59 -7.56 3.26
N TYR A 54 10.33 -6.49 3.54
CA TYR A 54 9.87 -5.40 4.39
C TYR A 54 8.65 -4.69 3.77
N LEU A 55 8.73 -4.29 2.50
CA LEU A 55 7.62 -3.69 1.76
C LEU A 55 6.39 -4.60 1.77
N TRP A 56 6.58 -5.88 1.44
CA TRP A 56 5.50 -6.86 1.34
C TRP A 56 4.77 -7.08 2.67
N ASN A 57 5.51 -7.10 3.78
CA ASN A 57 4.90 -7.23 5.10
C ASN A 57 4.06 -5.99 5.47
N ASN A 58 4.53 -4.79 5.12
CA ASN A 58 3.74 -3.57 5.29
C ASN A 58 2.48 -3.58 4.42
N ILE A 59 2.57 -3.96 3.15
CA ILE A 59 1.41 -4.05 2.24
C ILE A 59 0.34 -5.01 2.80
N LYS A 60 0.73 -6.21 3.25
CA LYS A 60 -0.21 -7.15 3.88
C LYS A 60 -0.87 -6.57 5.13
N ARG A 61 -0.09 -5.89 5.99
CA ARG A 61 -0.62 -5.24 7.20
C ARG A 61 -1.62 -4.16 6.84
N TRP A 62 -1.28 -3.28 5.90
CA TRP A 62 -2.17 -2.20 5.46
C TRP A 62 -3.40 -2.73 4.75
N GLN A 63 -3.30 -3.82 3.97
CA GLN A 63 -4.45 -4.49 3.38
C GLN A 63 -5.42 -5.00 4.45
N ALA A 64 -4.92 -5.60 5.54
CA ALA A 64 -5.77 -6.07 6.64
C ALA A 64 -6.47 -4.90 7.35
N ILE A 65 -5.74 -3.80 7.58
CA ILE A 65 -6.31 -2.56 8.15
C ILE A 65 -7.38 -1.99 7.22
N TYR A 66 -7.11 -1.88 5.92
CA TYR A 66 -8.06 -1.39 4.93
C TYR A 66 -9.39 -2.15 5.00
N LYS A 67 -9.34 -3.48 5.01
CA LYS A 67 -10.54 -4.33 5.11
C LYS A 67 -11.24 -4.23 6.47
N GLN A 68 -10.51 -3.94 7.54
CA GLN A 68 -11.08 -3.78 8.87
C GLN A 68 -11.83 -2.45 9.01
N PHE A 69 -11.33 -1.39 8.38
CA PHE A 69 -11.84 -0.02 8.52
C PHE A 69 -12.78 0.41 7.39
N ASP A 70 -12.87 -0.34 6.29
CA ASP A 70 -13.95 -0.24 5.30
C ASP A 70 -15.25 -0.82 5.91
N THR A 71 -15.83 -0.06 6.84
CA THR A 71 -16.96 -0.48 7.67
C THR A 71 -18.26 -0.55 6.89
N ASP A 72 -18.41 0.32 5.88
CA ASP A 72 -19.54 0.32 4.97
C ASP A 72 -19.41 -0.71 3.85
N ARG A 73 -18.25 -1.38 3.74
CA ARG A 73 -17.91 -2.39 2.71
C ARG A 73 -18.06 -1.82 1.30
N SER A 74 -17.79 -0.53 1.15
CA SER A 74 -17.80 0.13 -0.15
C SER A 74 -16.64 -0.33 -1.03
N GLY A 75 -15.63 -0.99 -0.45
CA GLY A 75 -14.35 -1.31 -1.06
C GLY A 75 -13.40 -0.12 -1.10
N THR A 76 -13.76 0.97 -0.41
CA THR A 76 -13.01 2.22 -0.32
C THR A 76 -12.93 2.70 1.12
N ILE A 77 -11.88 3.45 1.49
CA ILE A 77 -11.83 4.14 2.79
C ILE A 77 -12.28 5.58 2.60
N CYS A 78 -13.35 5.98 3.26
CA CYS A 78 -13.84 7.37 3.24
C CYS A 78 -13.19 8.24 4.34
N SER A 79 -13.47 9.54 4.32
CA SER A 79 -12.86 10.51 5.26
C SER A 79 -13.17 10.23 6.73
N SER A 80 -14.31 9.63 7.06
CA SER A 80 -14.64 9.24 8.43
C SER A 80 -13.96 7.95 8.89
N GLU A 81 -13.52 7.09 7.97
CA GLU A 81 -12.85 5.82 8.26
C GLU A 81 -11.32 5.99 8.31
N LEU A 82 -10.81 6.96 7.55
CA LEU A 82 -9.39 7.22 7.35
C LEU A 82 -8.60 7.44 8.65
N PRO A 83 -9.08 8.23 9.64
CA PRO A 83 -8.33 8.46 10.87
C PRO A 83 -8.04 7.17 11.65
N GLY A 84 -9.05 6.31 11.79
CA GLY A 84 -8.89 5.02 12.48
C GLY A 84 -7.94 4.07 11.73
N ALA A 85 -8.00 4.06 10.39
CA ALA A 85 -7.09 3.25 9.59
C ALA A 85 -5.62 3.70 9.75
N PHE A 86 -5.35 5.01 9.77
CA PHE A 86 -4.00 5.53 10.00
C PHE A 86 -3.49 5.26 11.42
N GLU A 87 -4.34 5.40 12.42
CA GLU A 87 -3.99 5.08 13.81
C GLU A 87 -3.60 3.60 13.96
N ALA A 88 -4.38 2.68 13.37
CA ALA A 88 -4.06 1.25 13.37
C ALA A 88 -2.78 0.92 12.58
N ALA A 89 -2.45 1.72 11.57
CA ALA A 89 -1.19 1.63 10.85
C ALA A 89 0.01 2.16 11.66
N GLY A 90 -0.24 2.87 12.77
CA GLY A 90 0.77 3.44 13.67
C GLY A 90 1.09 4.92 13.40
N PHE A 91 0.25 5.61 12.65
CA PHE A 91 0.42 7.03 12.32
C PHE A 91 -0.61 7.87 13.09
N HIS A 92 -0.11 8.75 13.96
CA HIS A 92 -0.94 9.75 14.63
C HIS A 92 -0.75 11.10 13.94
N LEU A 93 -1.71 11.48 13.12
CA LEU A 93 -1.71 12.76 12.40
C LEU A 93 -2.60 13.76 13.13
N ASN A 94 -2.30 15.05 12.99
CA ASN A 94 -3.19 16.09 13.53
C ASN A 94 -4.43 16.27 12.64
N GLU A 95 -5.51 16.81 13.19
CA GLU A 95 -6.77 17.02 12.44
C GLU A 95 -6.60 17.88 11.19
N HIS A 96 -5.61 18.79 11.19
CA HIS A 96 -5.35 19.63 10.01
C HIS A 96 -4.89 18.80 8.81
N LEU A 97 -4.10 17.74 9.02
CA LEU A 97 -3.68 16.83 7.96
C LEU A 97 -4.82 15.94 7.42
N TYR A 98 -5.87 15.70 8.22
CA TYR A 98 -7.06 14.96 7.76
C TYR A 98 -8.07 15.85 7.02
N ASN A 99 -8.05 17.17 7.26
CA ASN A 99 -9.01 18.14 6.73
C ASN A 99 -8.47 18.97 5.55
N MET A 100 -7.24 18.70 5.08
CA MET A 100 -6.70 19.26 3.83
C MET A 100 -7.24 18.52 2.61
#